data_AF-A0A7S8IXT5-F1
#
_entry.id   AF-A0A7S8IXT5-F1
#
_cell.length_a   1.000
_cell.length_b   1.000
_cell.length_c   1.000
_cell.angle_alpha   90.00
_cell.angle_beta   90.00
_cell.angle_gamma   90.00
#
_symmetry.space_group_name_H-M   'P 1'
#
loop_
_entity.id
_entity.type
_entity.pdbx_description
1 polymer ?
#
loop_
_entity_poly.entity_id
_entity_poly.type
_entity_poly.pdbx_seq_one_letter_code
_entity_poly.pdbx_strand_id
1 'polypeptide(L)'
;MAETTPGIDLAIYRKLAGIGPCTFDELVRRLSTYSWAQVFSAVDRLSREGTISVSRTRGVDYVISNRASSSHSQVFARLRCQTALF
;
A
#
# COMPACT_ATOMS: atom_id res chain seq x y z
N MET A 1 -17.30 -23.76 0.16
CA MET A 1 -15.96 -23.56 0.73
C MET A 1 -15.48 -22.23 0.19
N ALA A 2 -15.45 -21.17 1.00
CA ALA A 2 -14.88 -19.91 0.56
C ALA A 2 -13.39 -20.15 0.33
N GLU A 3 -12.97 -20.15 -0.94
CA GLU A 3 -11.57 -19.96 -1.30
C GLU A 3 -11.19 -18.56 -0.81
N THR A 4 -10.90 -18.44 0.47
CA THR A 4 -10.10 -17.31 0.90
C THR A 4 -8.84 -17.41 0.05
N THR A 5 -8.42 -16.29 -0.48
CA THR A 5 -7.17 -16.11 -1.21
C THR A 5 -6.09 -15.66 -0.21
N PRO A 6 -5.84 -16.36 0.93
CA PRO A 6 -5.03 -15.83 2.01
C PRO A 6 -3.55 -15.74 1.62
N GLY A 7 -3.14 -16.46 0.56
CA GLY A 7 -1.77 -16.47 0.08
C GLY A 7 -1.31 -15.10 -0.38
N ILE A 8 -2.16 -14.38 -1.13
CA ILE A 8 -1.80 -13.07 -1.65
C ILE A 8 -1.91 -11.98 -0.57
N ASP A 9 -2.94 -12.04 0.29
CA ASP A 9 -3.09 -11.07 1.38
C ASP A 9 -1.88 -11.14 2.30
N LEU A 10 -1.53 -12.36 2.77
CA LEU A 10 -0.39 -12.58 3.65
C LEU A 10 0.93 -12.18 2.98
N ALA A 11 1.08 -12.43 1.67
CA ALA A 11 2.25 -12.00 0.92
C ALA A 11 2.37 -10.46 0.88
N ILE A 12 1.26 -9.76 0.65
CA ILE A 12 1.20 -8.29 0.70
C ILE A 12 1.57 -7.80 2.10
N TYR A 13 1.01 -8.39 3.15
CA TYR A 13 1.34 -8.05 4.54
C TYR A 13 2.82 -8.24 4.85
N ARG A 14 3.39 -9.41 4.53
CA ARG A 14 4.81 -9.69 4.81
C ARG A 14 5.72 -8.72 4.06
N LYS A 15 5.35 -8.31 2.84
CA LYS A 15 6.10 -7.32 2.07
C LYS A 15 5.99 -5.93 2.71
N LEU A 16 4.79 -5.48 3.04
CA LEU A 16 4.58 -4.18 3.68
C LEU A 16 5.21 -4.11 5.08
N ALA A 17 5.23 -5.21 5.83
CA ALA A 17 5.85 -5.30 7.15
C ALA A 17 7.39 -5.32 7.08
N GLY A 18 7.97 -5.99 6.08
CA GLY A 18 9.42 -6.10 5.94
C GLY A 18 10.10 -4.91 5.27
N ILE A 19 9.43 -4.28 4.29
CA ILE A 19 10.03 -3.25 3.43
C ILE A 19 9.47 -1.86 3.76
N GLY A 20 8.30 -1.80 4.38
CA GLY A 20 7.57 -0.57 4.62
C GLY A 20 6.67 -0.16 3.44
N PRO A 21 6.25 1.11 3.37
CA PRO A 21 5.35 1.58 2.33
C PRO A 21 6.01 1.50 0.95
N CYS A 22 5.34 0.85 0.00
CA CYS A 22 5.85 0.56 -1.34
C CYS A 22 4.86 1.01 -2.41
N THR A 23 5.32 1.26 -3.64
CA THR A 23 4.39 1.56 -4.74
C THR A 23 3.67 0.30 -5.21
N PHE A 24 2.48 0.47 -5.82
CA PHE A 24 1.72 -0.65 -6.40
C PHE A 24 2.54 -1.39 -7.45
N ASP A 25 3.29 -0.68 -8.29
CA ASP A 25 4.17 -1.27 -9.29
C ASP A 25 5.29 -2.12 -8.67
N GLU A 26 5.93 -1.62 -7.61
CA GLU A 26 6.93 -2.35 -6.83
C GLU A 26 6.33 -3.60 -6.18
N LEU A 27 5.09 -3.51 -5.68
CA LEU A 27 4.36 -4.62 -5.10
C LEU A 27 4.10 -5.72 -6.16
N VAL A 28 3.63 -5.34 -7.35
CA VAL A 28 3.41 -6.28 -8.47
C VAL A 28 4.72 -6.91 -8.94
N ARG A 29 5.80 -6.13 -9.07
CA ARG A 29 7.13 -6.66 -9.42
C ARG A 29 7.65 -7.68 -8.41
N ARG A 30 7.43 -7.43 -7.10
CA ARG A 30 7.86 -8.33 -6.02
C ARG A 30 6.93 -9.53 -5.84
N LEU A 31 5.67 -9.40 -6.23
CA LEU A 31 4.67 -10.46 -6.27
C LEU A 31 4.50 -10.97 -7.71
N SER A 32 5.60 -11.17 -8.43
CA SER A 32 5.62 -11.67 -9.81
C SER A 32 4.99 -13.06 -9.96
N THR A 33 4.76 -13.75 -8.86
CA THR A 33 4.02 -15.02 -8.78
C THR A 33 2.51 -14.84 -9.00
N TYR A 34 1.98 -13.63 -8.82
CA TYR A 34 0.56 -13.30 -8.93
C TYR A 34 0.32 -12.32 -10.09
N SER A 35 -0.87 -12.38 -10.69
CA SER A 35 -1.23 -11.43 -11.74
C SER A 35 -1.53 -10.05 -11.18
N TRP A 36 -1.34 -9.00 -11.99
CA TRP A 36 -1.69 -7.62 -11.65
C TRP A 36 -3.13 -7.51 -11.13
N ALA A 37 -4.07 -8.23 -11.75
CA ALA A 37 -5.48 -8.26 -11.34
C ALA A 37 -5.66 -8.90 -9.96
N GLN A 38 -4.96 -10.00 -9.66
CA GLN A 38 -5.02 -10.61 -8.33
C GLN A 38 -4.45 -9.69 -7.26
N VAL A 39 -3.30 -9.07 -7.52
CA VAL A 39 -2.69 -8.09 -6.60
C VAL A 39 -3.63 -6.91 -6.39
N PHE A 40 -4.25 -6.39 -7.46
CA PHE A 40 -5.22 -5.31 -7.36
C PHE A 40 -6.44 -5.69 -6.53
N SER A 41 -7.06 -6.85 -6.77
CA SER A 41 -8.21 -7.32 -6.00
C SER A 41 -7.88 -7.52 -4.52
N ALA A 42 -6.69 -8.03 -4.21
CA ALA A 42 -6.24 -8.21 -2.83
C ALA A 42 -5.99 -6.84 -2.15
N VAL A 43 -5.31 -5.92 -2.83
CA VAL A 43 -5.09 -4.56 -2.32
C VAL A 43 -6.42 -3.82 -2.11
N ASP A 44 -7.36 -3.92 -3.05
CA ASP A 44 -8.70 -3.32 -2.91
C ASP A 44 -9.45 -3.90 -1.71
N ARG A 45 -9.45 -5.23 -1.53
CA ARG A 45 -10.05 -5.89 -0.38
C ARG A 45 -9.42 -5.42 0.94
N LEU A 46 -8.09 -5.47 1.04
CA LEU A 46 -7.35 -5.05 2.23
C LEU A 46 -7.53 -3.55 2.55
N SER A 47 -7.71 -2.73 1.51
CA SER A 47 -8.00 -1.31 1.66
C SER A 47 -9.42 -1.08 2.18
N ARG A 48 -10.41 -1.87 1.72
CA ARG A 48 -11.80 -1.82 2.20
C ARG A 48 -11.93 -2.34 3.63
N GLU A 49 -11.17 -3.35 3.99
CA GLU A 49 -11.04 -3.83 5.38
C GLU A 49 -10.32 -2.80 6.28
N GLY A 50 -9.71 -1.77 5.69
CA GLY A 50 -9.06 -0.70 6.42
C GLY A 50 -7.70 -1.06 6.99
N THR A 51 -7.10 -2.17 6.52
CA THR A 51 -5.81 -2.63 7.03
C THR A 51 -4.62 -2.02 6.30
N ILE A 52 -4.78 -1.67 5.03
CA ILE A 52 -3.79 -0.91 4.26
C ILE A 52 -4.40 0.41 3.78
N SER A 53 -3.55 1.42 3.65
CA SER A 53 -3.90 2.72 3.09
C SER A 53 -3.21 2.87 1.76
N VAL A 54 -3.98 3.12 0.70
CA VAL A 54 -3.45 3.48 -0.61
C VAL A 54 -3.52 5.00 -0.75
N SER A 55 -2.37 5.66 -0.88
CA SER A 55 -2.25 7.11 -1.06
C SER A 55 -1.61 7.42 -2.40
N ARG A 56 -2.17 8.38 -3.15
CA ARG A 56 -1.56 8.88 -4.37
C ARG A 56 -0.50 9.93 -4.04
N THR A 57 0.72 9.74 -4.53
CA THR A 57 1.76 10.76 -4.52
C THR A 57 1.60 11.68 -5.73
N ARG A 58 2.00 12.96 -5.59
CA ARG A 58 1.99 13.97 -6.67
C ARG A 58 2.91 13.54 -7.81
N GLY A 59 2.41 12.73 -8.74
CA GLY A 59 3.18 12.25 -9.88
C GLY A 59 2.35 11.29 -10.72
N VAL A 60 2.15 10.07 -10.23
CA VAL A 60 1.30 9.00 -10.80
C VAL A 60 1.34 7.74 -9.92
N ASP A 61 2.24 7.70 -8.93
CA ASP A 61 2.44 6.54 -8.07
C ASP A 61 1.38 6.38 -6.98
N TYR A 62 0.90 5.15 -6.86
CA TYR A 62 0.08 4.67 -5.77
C TYR A 62 0.98 4.07 -4.71
N VAL A 63 1.11 4.74 -3.56
CA VAL A 63 1.87 4.23 -2.42
C VAL A 63 0.92 3.45 -1.52
N ILE A 64 1.30 2.23 -1.18
CA ILE A 64 0.57 1.32 -0.32
C ILE A 64 1.30 1.26 1.02
N SER A 65 0.62 1.64 2.08
CA SER A 65 1.16 1.69 3.44
C SER A 65 0.34 0.80 4.37
N ASN A 66 1.00 0.07 5.28
CA ASN A 66 0.28 -0.69 6.30
C ASN A 66 -0.24 0.27 7.39
N ARG A 67 -1.55 0.24 7.66
CA ARG A 67 -2.17 1.10 8.66
C ARG A 67 -1.75 0.72 10.09
N ALA A 68 -1.46 -0.56 10.33
CA ALA A 68 -0.95 -1.03 11.62
C ALA A 68 0.49 -0.54 11.90
N SER A 69 1.30 -0.35 10.85
CA SER A 69 2.65 0.22 10.97
C SER A 69 2.68 1.75 10.89
N SER A 70 1.53 2.39 10.69
CA SER A 70 1.45 3.85 10.55
C SER A 70 1.62 4.60 11.88
N SER A 71 1.88 3.89 12.99
CA SER A 71 2.27 4.47 14.27
C SER A 71 3.75 4.88 14.34
N HIS A 72 4.52 4.67 13.25
CA HIS A 72 5.83 5.29 13.07
C HIS A 72 5.75 6.17 11.82
N SER A 73 5.77 7.49 12.03
CA SER A 73 5.91 8.50 10.98
C SER A 73 4.65 8.87 10.17
N GLN A 74 3.61 9.37 10.85
CA GLN A 74 2.78 10.46 10.30
C GLN A 74 3.62 11.75 10.22
N VAL A 75 4.72 11.75 9.46
CA VAL A 75 5.45 12.99 9.11
C VAL A 75 5.04 13.48 7.71
N PHE A 76 4.34 12.67 6.91
CA PHE A 76 3.94 13.05 5.55
C PHE A 76 2.62 13.84 5.44
N ALA A 77 1.94 14.16 6.55
CA ALA A 77 0.76 15.02 6.57
C ALA A 77 1.00 16.37 7.27
N ARG A 78 2.25 16.82 7.34
CA ARG A 78 2.60 18.20 7.74
C ARG A 78 3.63 18.85 6.80
N LEU A 79 3.44 18.74 5.47
CA LEU A 79 3.74 19.89 4.62
C LEU A 79 2.55 20.87 4.64
N ARG A 80 2.29 21.38 5.84
CA ARG A 80 1.97 22.79 6.03
C ARG A 80 3.33 23.49 6.07
N CYS A 81 3.45 24.65 5.40
CA CYS A 81 4.68 25.31 4.91
C CYS A 81 5.03 24.79 3.50
N GLN A 82 5.05 25.59 2.42
CA GLN A 82 5.29 27.02 2.32
C GLN A 82 4.81 27.49 0.93
N THR A 83 3.72 28.25 0.88
CA THR A 83 3.49 29.21 -0.22
C THR A 83 3.56 30.59 0.41
N ALA A 84 4.79 31.01 0.67
CA ALA A 84 5.16 32.41 0.65
C ALA A 84 6.02 32.59 -0.62
N LEU A 85 5.78 33.68 -1.35
CA LEU A 85 6.28 34.04 -2.69
C LEU A 85 5.33 33.63 -3.83
N PHE A 86 4.32 34.45 -4.12
CA PHE A 86 4.46 35.64 -4.97
C PHE A 86 3.41 36.68 -4.58
#